data_AF-A0A1F3R3Q1-F1
#
_entry.id   AF-A0A1F3R3Q1-F1
#
_cell.length_a   1.000
_cell.length_b   1.000
_cell.length_c   1.000
_cell.angle_alpha   90.00
_cell.angle_beta   90.00
_cell.angle_gamma   90.00
#
_symmetry.space_group_name_H-M   'P 1'
#
loop_
_entity.id
_entity.type
_entity.pdbx_description
1 polymer ?
#
loop_
_entity_poly.entity_id
_entity_poly.type
_entity_poly.pdbx_seq_one_letter_code
_entity_poly.pdbx_strand_id
1 'polypeptide(L)'
;MEVYTAIYNAKFELVEPISAKIMDEHSFVHFLENNKIVFFGDGAEKCKSLLNNHPNAVFIGNVEPSAKYVNQLAVEKFNNREFEDVAYFEPYYLKEFLATTPKNKR
;
A
#
# COMPACT_ATOMS: atom_id res chain seq x y z
N MET A 1 -15.09 -0.48 1.84
CA MET A 1 -14.36 0.63 1.15
C MET A 1 -13.15 0.05 0.43
N GLU A 2 -12.62 0.65 -0.62
CA GLU A 2 -11.40 0.14 -1.28
C GLU A 2 -10.14 0.86 -0.75
N VAL A 3 -9.08 0.11 -0.47
CA VAL A 3 -7.75 0.62 -0.10
C VAL A 3 -6.67 -0.12 -0.88
N TYR A 4 -5.55 0.55 -1.16
CA TYR A 4 -4.34 -0.13 -1.65
C TYR A 4 -3.49 -0.55 -0.47
N THR A 5 -3.07 -1.81 -0.44
CA THR A 5 -2.38 -2.38 0.71
C THR A 5 -1.36 -3.43 0.28
N ALA A 6 -0.35 -3.63 1.12
CA ALA A 6 0.57 -4.75 1.09
C ALA A 6 0.91 -5.10 2.55
N ILE A 7 1.20 -6.37 2.83
CA ILE A 7 1.57 -6.83 4.17
C ILE A 7 3.04 -7.22 4.16
N TYR A 8 3.76 -6.73 5.16
CA TYR A 8 5.16 -7.09 5.41
C TYR A 8 5.30 -7.65 6.82
N ASN A 9 6.25 -8.56 7.01
CA ASN A 9 6.60 -9.04 8.34
C ASN A 9 7.63 -8.11 9.03
N ALA A 10 8.03 -8.44 10.25
CA ALA A 10 8.99 -7.64 11.03
C ALA A 10 10.41 -7.57 10.44
N LYS A 11 10.74 -8.42 9.45
CA LYS A 11 11.99 -8.38 8.69
C LYS A 11 11.86 -7.57 7.39
N PHE A 12 10.72 -6.91 7.19
CA PHE A 12 10.35 -6.20 5.96
C PHE A 12 10.24 -7.11 4.72
N GLU A 13 10.01 -8.41 4.92
CA GLU A 13 9.74 -9.36 3.84
C GLU A 13 8.25 -9.30 3.47
N LEU A 14 7.95 -9.33 2.17
CA LEU A 14 6.59 -9.29 1.64
C LEU A 14 5.83 -10.58 2.02
N VAL A 15 4.67 -10.42 2.65
CA VAL A 15 3.76 -11.50 3.06
C VAL A 15 2.53 -11.55 2.16
N GLU A 16 1.93 -10.39 1.88
CA GLU A 16 0.81 -10.24 0.94
C GLU A 16 1.18 -9.15 -0.08
N PRO A 17 1.14 -9.45 -1.40
CA PRO A 17 1.53 -8.50 -2.43
C PRO A 17 0.61 -7.28 -2.48
N ILE A 18 1.12 -6.21 -3.11
CA ILE A 18 0.37 -4.97 -3.31
C ILE A 18 -0.92 -5.29 -4.08
N SER A 19 -2.06 -4.91 -3.52
CA SER A 19 -3.36 -5.10 -4.14
C SER A 19 -4.36 -4.00 -3.78
N ALA A 20 -5.37 -3.82 -4.63
CA ALA A 20 -6.59 -3.11 -4.28
C ALA A 20 -7.49 -4.06 -3.49
N LYS A 21 -7.75 -3.74 -2.22
CA LYS A 21 -8.53 -4.57 -1.31
C LYS A 21 -9.80 -3.86 -0.91
N ILE A 22 -10.93 -4.55 -1.06
CA ILE A 22 -12.21 -4.11 -0.49
C ILE A 22 -12.21 -4.52 0.97
N MET A 23 -12.29 -3.52 1.85
CA MET A 23 -12.27 -3.64 3.29
C MET A 23 -13.67 -3.86 3.86
N ASP A 24 -13.75 -4.84 4.77
CA ASP A 24 -14.87 -5.19 5.65
C ASP A 24 -14.35 -5.58 7.05
N GLU A 25 -15.25 -6.01 7.94
CA GLU A 25 -14.93 -6.39 9.33
C GLU A 25 -14.13 -7.71 9.43
N HIS A 26 -14.14 -8.53 8.38
CA HIS A 26 -13.42 -9.81 8.33
C HIS A 26 -12.05 -9.70 7.65
N SER A 27 -11.73 -8.53 7.12
CA SER A 27 -10.47 -8.25 6.45
C SER A 27 -9.31 -8.42 7.44
N PHE A 28 -8.29 -9.17 7.00
CA PHE A 28 -7.08 -9.50 7.78
C PHE A 28 -7.29 -10.36 9.03
N VAL A 29 -8.48 -10.93 9.27
CA VAL A 29 -8.75 -11.77 10.46
C VAL A 29 -7.71 -12.89 10.61
N HIS A 30 -7.38 -13.61 9.54
CA HIS A 30 -6.39 -14.71 9.59
C HIS A 30 -5.01 -14.25 10.05
N PHE A 31 -4.62 -13.01 9.76
CA PHE A 31 -3.37 -12.44 10.25
C PHE A 31 -3.52 -11.97 11.70
N LEU A 32 -4.63 -11.31 12.01
CA LEU A 32 -4.93 -10.72 13.31
C LEU A 32 -5.15 -11.74 14.42
N GLU A 33 -5.60 -12.97 14.09
CA GLU A 33 -5.79 -14.06 15.06
C GLU A 33 -4.52 -14.37 15.85
N ASN A 34 -3.37 -14.43 15.16
CA ASN A 34 -2.11 -14.88 15.75
C ASN A 34 -1.02 -13.81 15.79
N ASN A 35 -1.24 -12.66 15.15
CA ASN A 35 -0.22 -11.62 15.03
C ASN A 35 -0.78 -10.25 15.36
N LYS A 36 0.04 -9.43 16.02
CA LYS A 36 -0.18 -7.99 16.10
C LYS A 36 0.21 -7.36 14.76
N ILE A 37 -0.73 -6.63 14.16
CA ILE A 37 -0.51 -5.93 12.89
C ILE A 37 -0.52 -4.43 13.15
N VAL A 38 0.47 -3.74 12.59
CA VAL A 38 0.56 -2.29 12.63
C VAL A 38 0.07 -1.74 11.30
N PHE A 39 -1.02 -0.98 11.34
CA PHE A 39 -1.62 -0.30 10.20
C PHE A 39 -1.21 1.18 10.20
N PHE A 40 -0.76 1.66 9.05
CA PHE A 40 -0.36 3.05 8.83
C PHE A 40 -0.63 3.51 7.40
N GLY A 41 -0.58 4.83 7.18
CA GLY A 41 -0.93 5.48 5.91
C GLY A 41 -2.41 5.80 5.78
N ASP A 42 -2.78 6.51 4.71
CA ASP A 42 -4.13 7.06 4.53
C ASP A 42 -5.24 6.01 4.49
N GLY A 43 -4.93 4.81 3.96
CA GLY A 43 -5.85 3.68 3.95
C GLY A 43 -6.14 3.15 5.36
N ALA A 44 -5.14 3.17 6.26
CA ALA A 44 -5.28 2.65 7.62
C ALA A 44 -6.23 3.49 8.47
N GLU A 45 -6.17 4.82 8.36
CA GLU A 45 -7.06 5.71 9.12
C GLU A 45 -8.54 5.40 8.83
N LYS A 46 -8.85 5.13 7.57
CA LYS A 46 -10.21 4.77 7.15
C LYS A 46 -10.62 3.38 7.64
N CYS A 47 -9.68 2.46 7.82
CA CYS A 47 -9.94 1.10 8.30
C CYS A 47 -10.17 1.02 9.82
N LYS A 48 -9.82 2.06 10.59
CA LYS A 48 -10.00 2.07 12.06
C LYS A 48 -11.45 1.76 12.47
N SER A 49 -12.44 2.36 11.81
CA SER A 49 -13.85 2.14 12.16
C SER A 49 -14.30 0.68 12.00
N LEU A 50 -13.64 -0.10 11.14
CA LEU A 50 -13.93 -1.51 10.89
C LEU A 50 -13.15 -2.44 11.81
N LEU A 51 -11.88 -2.13 12.10
CA LEU A 51 -10.94 -3.10 12.70
C LEU A 51 -10.47 -2.73 14.12
N ASN A 52 -10.75 -1.53 14.64
CA ASN A 52 -10.22 -1.06 15.93
C ASN A 52 -10.73 -1.85 17.14
N ASN A 53 -11.75 -2.68 16.98
CA ASN A 53 -12.23 -3.58 18.03
C ASN A 53 -11.32 -4.81 18.22
N HIS A 54 -10.44 -5.11 17.26
CA HIS A 54 -9.55 -6.27 17.35
C HIS A 54 -8.31 -5.93 18.21
N PRO A 55 -7.99 -6.69 19.29
CA PRO A 55 -6.91 -6.36 20.21
C PRO A 55 -5.51 -6.37 19.57
N ASN A 56 -5.37 -7.11 18.48
CA ASN A 56 -4.14 -7.20 17.70
C ASN A 56 -4.03 -6.18 16.55
N ALA A 57 -5.06 -5.36 16.31
CA ALA A 57 -5.00 -4.31 15.32
C ALA A 57 -4.47 -3.01 15.96
N VAL A 58 -3.28 -2.58 15.56
CA VAL A 58 -2.65 -1.36 16.08
C VAL A 58 -2.58 -0.33 14.97
N PHE A 59 -3.11 0.85 15.22
CA PHE A 59 -3.09 1.95 14.25
C PHE A 59 -2.13 3.05 14.70
N ILE A 60 -1.22 3.44 13.81
CA ILE A 60 -0.31 4.57 14.04
C ILE A 60 -0.56 5.64 12.98
N GLY A 61 -0.66 6.89 13.44
CA GLY A 61 -0.83 8.06 12.58
C GLY A 61 0.49 8.70 12.18
N ASN A 62 0.42 9.70 11.31
CA ASN A 62 1.55 10.57 10.91
C ASN A 62 2.76 9.81 10.34
N VAL A 63 2.50 8.69 9.67
CA VAL A 63 3.52 7.96 8.90
C VAL A 63 3.37 8.34 7.44
N GLU A 64 4.29 9.17 6.96
CA GLU A 64 4.32 9.64 5.58
C GLU A 64 5.55 9.09 4.84
N PRO A 65 5.46 8.86 3.52
CA PRO A 65 6.63 8.53 2.71
C PRO A 65 7.70 9.62 2.86
N SER A 66 8.91 9.24 3.25
CA SER A 66 10.03 10.16 3.39
C SER A 66 11.15 9.79 2.43
N ALA A 67 11.62 10.78 1.67
CA ALA A 67 12.78 10.62 0.79
C ALA A 67 14.02 10.12 1.55
N LYS A 68 14.16 10.47 2.84
CA LYS A 68 15.25 10.00 3.71
C LYS A 68 15.32 8.46 3.76
N TYR A 69 14.16 7.79 3.85
CA TYR A 69 14.10 6.32 3.94
C TYR A 69 14.07 5.67 2.55
N VAL A 70 13.39 6.28 1.58
CA VAL A 70 13.34 5.76 0.20
C VAL A 70 14.71 5.80 -0.49
N ASN A 71 15.56 6.77 -0.14
CA ASN A 71 16.91 6.92 -0.73
C ASN A 71 17.77 5.66 -0.57
N GLN A 72 17.61 4.89 0.51
CA GLN A 72 18.37 3.65 0.70
C GLN A 72 18.08 2.65 -0.42
N LEU A 73 16.81 2.47 -0.77
CA LEU A 73 16.38 1.60 -1.87
C LEU A 73 16.86 2.11 -3.22
N ALA A 74 16.82 3.44 -3.43
CA ALA A 74 17.29 4.05 -4.66
C ALA A 74 18.80 3.88 -4.87
N VAL A 75 19.61 4.03 -3.81
CA VAL A 75 21.06 3.83 -3.86
C VAL A 75 21.42 2.38 -4.16
N GLU A 76 20.70 1.42 -3.56
CA GLU A 76 20.88 0.00 -3.85
C GLU A 76 20.64 -0.32 -5.33
N LYS A 77 19.49 0.11 -5.88
CA LYS A 77 19.18 -0.04 -7.31
C LYS A 77 20.22 0.63 -8.21
N PHE A 78 20.66 1.84 -7.85
CA PHE A 78 21.70 2.56 -8.58
C PHE A 78 23.01 1.77 -8.65
N ASN A 79 23.47 1.23 -7.52
CA ASN A 79 24.70 0.44 -7.45
C ASN A 79 24.61 -0.87 -8.24
N ASN A 80 23.42 -1.50 -8.27
CA ASN A 80 23.14 -2.69 -9.08
C ASN A 80 22.90 -2.38 -10.56
N ARG A 81 22.89 -1.10 -10.95
CA ARG A 81 22.54 -0.63 -12.30
C ARG A 81 21.11 -1.02 -12.73
N GLU A 82 20.20 -1.11 -11.78
CA GLU A 82 18.77 -1.37 -12.00
C GLU A 82 18.04 -0.05 -12.31
N PHE A 83 18.11 0.38 -13.56
CA PHE A 83 17.45 1.59 -14.06
C PHE A 83 16.24 1.26 -14.93
N GLU A 84 15.22 2.09 -14.84
CA GLU A 84 14.05 2.02 -15.72
C GLU A 84 14.27 2.88 -16.98
N ASP A 85 13.73 2.45 -18.12
CA ASP A 85 13.69 3.27 -19.32
C ASP A 85 12.50 4.24 -19.24
N VAL A 86 12.78 5.54 -19.22
CA VAL A 86 11.76 6.60 -19.09
C VAL A 86 10.71 6.54 -20.20
N ALA A 87 11.05 6.07 -21.41
CA ALA A 87 10.11 5.96 -22.52
C ALA A 87 9.10 4.80 -22.35
N TYR A 88 9.44 3.80 -21.54
CA TYR A 88 8.64 2.59 -21.34
C TYR A 88 8.18 2.38 -19.90
N PHE A 89 8.65 3.21 -18.96
CA PHE A 89 8.26 3.15 -17.57
C PHE A 89 6.82 3.68 -17.41
N GLU A 90 5.97 2.87 -16.80
CA GLU A 90 4.67 3.30 -16.30
C GLU A 90 4.64 3.25 -14.77
N PRO A 91 3.99 4.22 -14.11
CA PRO A 91 3.66 4.09 -12.70
C PRO A 91 2.88 2.80 -12.45
N TYR A 92 3.11 2.20 -11.29
CA TYR A 92 2.41 0.97 -10.91
C TYR A 92 0.94 1.24 -10.55
N TYR A 93 0.11 1.37 -11.59
CA TYR A 93 -1.33 1.57 -11.45
C TYR A 93 -2.01 0.24 -11.13
N LEU A 94 -2.54 0.10 -9.91
CA LEU A 94 -3.31 -1.07 -9.48
C LEU A 94 -4.71 -1.14 -10.12
N LYS A 95 -5.08 -0.14 -10.91
CA LYS A 95 -6.33 -0.07 -11.64
C LYS A 95 -6.04 0.39 -13.05
N GLU A 96 -6.67 -0.27 -14.02
CA GLU A 96 -6.55 0.14 -15.41
C GLU A 96 -7.03 1.57 -15.62
N PHE A 97 -6.28 2.32 -16.42
CA PHE A 97 -6.68 3.66 -16.83
C PHE A 97 -7.93 3.58 -17.70
N LEU A 98 -9.05 4.12 -17.20
CA LEU A 98 -10.29 4.23 -17.96
C LEU A 98 -10.26 5.52 -18.78
N ALA A 99 -10.05 5.40 -20.10
CA ALA A 99 -10.13 6.54 -21.00
C ALA A 99 -11.55 7.15 -20.96
N THR A 100 -11.65 8.44 -20.69
CA THR A 100 -12.93 9.15 -20.71
C THR A 100 -13.32 9.48 -22.15
N THR A 101 -14.60 9.28 -22.51
CA THR A 101 -15.12 9.73 -23.80
C THR A 101 -14.99 11.26 -23.91
N PRO A 102 -14.35 11.80 -24.98
CA PRO A 102 -14.25 13.23 -25.18
C PRO A 102 -15.65 13.87 -25.19
N LYS A 103 -15.86 14.93 -24.42
CA LYS A 103 -17.08 15.72 -24.54
C LYS A 103 -17.09 16.38 -25.93
N ASN A 104 -18.14 16.13 -26.71
CA ASN A 104 -18.39 16.83 -27.95
C ASN A 104 -18.34 18.35 -27.67
N LYS A 105 -17.36 19.04 -28.26
CA LYS A 105 -17.37 20.50 -28.33
C LYS A 105 -18.60 20.88 -29.17
N ARG A 106 -19.65 21.35 -28.51
CA ARG A 106 -20.72 22.12 -29.16
C ARG A 106 -20.23 23.54 -29.38
#